data_AF-A0A429ERE1-F1
#
_entry.id   AF-A0A429ERE1-F1
#
_cell.length_a   1.000
_cell.length_b   1.000
_cell.length_c   1.000
_cell.angle_alpha   90.00
_cell.angle_beta   90.00
_cell.angle_gamma   90.00
#
_symmetry.space_group_name_H-M   'P 1'
#
loop_
_entity.id
_entity.type
_entity.pdbx_description
1 polymer ?
#
loop_
_entity_poly.entity_id
_entity_poly.type
_entity_poly.pdbx_seq_one_letter_code
_entity_poly.pdbx_strand_id
1 'polypeptide(L)'
;MPSDESPASIRRHELIREIGQGIVGRAPAGWTRIDAVYMAAGDWLHRRIDIRTEAGPYDGSPGRIDAGPVRELRDVMSAPGAGTWFTMYLTIERGTDVDARFDRDGRPPIDVPIGSALAVDLERYPRSVVPQWMRDDIAEAERRRSEGARHAAALGVPAPEVVAAVLERIAGGARRVVDADVDSMVDEMRYIRIERNGAPVEGPVVAFCEIDEDGYENRKVEVFPDGVLDYAGGFVEGETTRLGDDPVGTVAEISRRPGFTAHEITSAEFRAAWAAAGGFED
;
A
#
# COMPACT_ATOMS: atom_id res chain seq x y z
N MET A 1 10.59 32.85 24.56
CA MET A 1 9.72 31.66 24.65
C MET A 1 10.66 30.47 24.64
N PRO A 2 10.75 29.64 25.70
CA PRO A 2 11.56 28.44 25.61
C PRO A 2 10.88 27.51 24.60
N SER A 3 11.64 27.09 23.59
CA SER A 3 11.32 25.98 22.70
C SER A 3 10.89 24.79 23.56
N ASP A 4 9.75 24.16 23.22
CA ASP A 4 9.32 22.91 23.85
C ASP A 4 10.26 21.78 23.37
N GLU A 5 11.41 21.66 24.02
CA GLU A 5 12.49 20.70 23.73
C GLU A 5 12.28 19.38 24.48
N SER A 6 11.06 18.84 24.46
CA SER A 6 10.84 17.46 24.92
C SER A 6 11.57 16.46 24.00
N PRO A 7 12.03 15.29 24.50
CA PRO A 7 12.61 14.26 23.64
C PRO A 7 11.71 13.87 22.46
N ALA A 8 10.39 13.85 22.65
CA ALA A 8 9.42 13.60 21.59
C ALA A 8 9.40 14.74 20.55
N SER A 9 9.48 16.01 20.98
CA SER A 9 9.62 17.16 20.08
C SER A 9 10.92 17.10 19.28
N ILE A 10 12.05 16.75 19.91
CA ILE A 10 13.33 16.57 19.21
C ILE A 10 13.23 15.45 18.18
N ARG A 11 12.76 14.25 18.59
CA ARG A 11 12.64 13.10 17.69
C ARG A 11 11.68 13.37 16.53
N ARG A 12 10.59 14.10 16.77
CA ARG A 12 9.68 14.57 15.71
C ARG A 12 10.43 15.38 14.64
N HIS A 13 11.27 16.34 15.03
CA HIS A 13 12.03 17.15 14.07
C HIS A 13 13.09 16.33 13.33
N GLU A 14 13.74 15.38 14.01
CA GLU A 14 14.69 14.45 13.38
C GLU A 14 14.00 13.59 12.33
N LEU A 15 12.86 12.98 12.66
CA LEU A 15 12.08 12.14 11.76
C LEU A 15 11.61 12.90 10.52
N ILE A 16 11.12 14.14 10.67
CA ILE A 16 10.75 14.99 9.52
C ILE A 16 11.95 15.23 8.60
N ARG A 17 13.13 15.48 9.18
CA ARG A 17 14.37 15.65 8.41
C ARG A 17 14.79 14.36 7.71
N GLU A 18 14.74 13.22 8.40
CA GLU A 18 15.06 11.90 7.84
C GLU A 18 14.16 11.57 6.64
N ILE A 19 12.84 11.79 6.77
CA ILE A 19 11.87 11.61 5.68
C ILE A 19 12.23 12.52 4.50
N GLY A 20 12.48 13.81 4.75
CA GLY A 20 12.84 14.77 3.72
C GLY A 20 14.15 14.40 3.00
N GLN A 21 15.17 13.97 3.74
CA GLN A 21 16.44 13.49 3.19
C GLN A 21 16.27 12.21 2.37
N GLY A 22 15.40 11.30 2.81
CA GLY A 22 15.06 10.09 2.07
C GLY A 22 14.46 10.38 0.69
N ILE A 23 13.63 11.43 0.58
CA ILE A 23 13.07 11.87 -0.70
C ILE A 23 14.14 12.58 -1.55
N VAL A 24 14.86 13.55 -0.97
CA VAL A 24 15.90 14.32 -1.68
C VAL A 24 17.01 13.44 -2.22
N GLY A 25 17.41 12.41 -1.48
CA GLY A 25 18.44 11.46 -1.91
C GLY A 25 18.08 10.68 -3.18
N ARG A 26 16.80 10.66 -3.57
CA ARG A 26 16.30 10.01 -4.78
C ARG A 26 15.76 10.99 -5.81
N ALA A 27 15.83 12.29 -5.52
CA ALA A 27 15.41 13.31 -6.46
C ALA A 27 16.40 13.42 -7.64
N PRO A 28 15.91 13.66 -8.88
CA PRO A 28 16.76 13.81 -10.04
C PRO A 28 17.69 15.02 -9.93
N ALA A 29 18.77 15.02 -10.71
CA ALA A 29 19.64 16.19 -10.84
C ALA A 29 18.84 17.43 -11.26
N GLY A 30 19.19 18.59 -10.71
CA GLY A 30 18.50 19.85 -11.03
C GLY A 30 17.11 20.03 -10.40
N TRP A 31 16.70 19.20 -9.44
CA TRP A 31 15.46 19.43 -8.68
C TRP A 31 15.46 20.78 -7.95
N THR A 32 14.32 21.45 -7.87
CA THR A 32 14.17 22.79 -7.26
C THR A 32 13.20 22.79 -6.09
N ARG A 33 12.10 22.04 -6.22
CA ARG A 33 11.06 21.91 -5.20
C ARG A 33 10.46 20.51 -5.23
N ILE A 34 10.14 19.99 -4.06
CA ILE A 34 9.43 18.73 -3.87
C ILE A 34 8.23 19.01 -2.97
N ASP A 35 7.04 18.63 -3.44
CA ASP A 35 5.81 18.63 -2.65
C ASP A 35 5.41 17.17 -2.44
N ALA A 36 5.31 16.74 -1.18
CA ALA A 36 4.95 15.37 -0.85
C ALA A 36 3.74 15.33 0.08
N VAL A 37 2.83 14.40 -0.17
CA VAL A 37 1.65 14.16 0.66
C VAL A 37 1.68 12.70 1.11
N TYR A 38 1.90 12.47 2.38
CA TYR A 38 1.79 11.15 3.00
C TYR A 38 0.41 11.00 3.62
N MET A 39 -0.24 9.88 3.39
CA MET A 39 -1.54 9.50 3.94
C MET A 39 -1.38 8.15 4.62
N ALA A 40 -1.86 7.99 5.85
CA ALA A 40 -1.72 6.72 6.55
C ALA A 40 -2.81 6.46 7.58
N ALA A 41 -3.10 5.18 7.80
CA ALA A 41 -4.02 4.63 8.79
C ALA A 41 -3.60 3.19 9.12
N GLY A 42 -3.33 2.88 10.37
CA GLY A 42 -2.89 1.56 10.80
C GLY A 42 -1.56 1.20 10.11
N ASP A 43 -1.57 0.08 9.38
CA ASP A 43 -0.44 -0.34 8.54
C ASP A 43 -0.50 0.25 7.12
N TRP A 44 -1.68 0.73 6.69
CA TRP A 44 -1.85 1.40 5.39
C TRP A 44 -1.11 2.74 5.37
N LEU A 45 -0.30 2.92 4.35
CA LEU A 45 0.42 4.14 4.04
C LEU A 45 0.23 4.41 2.55
N HIS A 46 0.29 5.65 2.12
CA HIS A 46 0.32 6.03 0.72
C HIS A 46 1.03 7.36 0.63
N ARG A 47 1.69 7.63 -0.50
CA ARG A 47 2.32 8.93 -0.74
C ARG A 47 2.11 9.39 -2.17
N ARG A 48 1.98 10.70 -2.34
CA ARG A 48 2.12 11.39 -3.63
C ARG A 48 3.33 12.31 -3.53
N ILE A 49 4.20 12.28 -4.53
CA ILE A 49 5.40 13.13 -4.55
C ILE A 49 5.48 13.81 -5.91
N ASP A 50 5.36 15.13 -5.89
CA ASP A 50 5.52 15.98 -7.07
C ASP A 50 6.91 16.64 -7.01
N ILE A 51 7.75 16.37 -8.00
CA ILE A 51 9.09 16.94 -8.09
C ILE A 51 9.14 17.95 -9.24
N ARG A 52 9.68 19.14 -8.96
CA ARG A 52 10.02 20.14 -9.97
C ARG A 52 11.52 20.20 -10.15
N THR A 53 11.96 20.37 -11.39
CA THR A 53 13.34 20.62 -11.79
C THR A 53 13.46 21.96 -12.49
N GLU A 54 14.68 22.38 -12.79
CA GLU A 54 14.93 23.54 -13.65
C GLU A 54 14.33 23.38 -15.05
N ALA A 55 14.19 22.14 -15.55
CA ALA A 55 13.61 21.84 -16.86
C ALA A 55 12.07 21.77 -16.86
N GLY A 56 11.44 21.78 -15.68
CA GLY A 56 9.99 21.61 -15.53
C GLY A 56 9.63 20.50 -14.54
N PRO A 57 8.36 20.06 -14.52
CA PRO A 57 7.91 18.90 -13.75
C PRO A 57 8.75 17.65 -14.10
N TYR A 58 9.02 16.83 -13.10
CA TYR A 58 9.65 15.53 -13.27
C TYR A 58 8.57 14.45 -13.22
N ASP A 59 8.41 13.75 -14.34
CA ASP A 59 7.37 12.72 -14.52
C ASP A 59 7.87 11.31 -14.13
N GLY A 60 9.07 11.20 -13.54
CA GLY A 60 9.62 9.93 -13.08
C GLY A 60 9.30 9.64 -11.61
N SER A 61 9.49 8.39 -11.20
CA SER A 61 9.32 7.99 -9.81
C SER A 61 10.61 8.16 -9.01
N PRO A 62 10.56 8.71 -7.78
CA PRO A 62 11.69 8.71 -6.86
C PRO A 62 11.97 7.32 -6.27
N GLY A 63 11.31 6.26 -6.74
CA GLY A 63 11.52 4.89 -6.29
C GLY A 63 11.10 4.64 -4.83
N ARG A 64 11.55 3.50 -4.29
CA ARG A 64 11.24 3.08 -2.90
C ARG A 64 12.00 3.94 -1.91
N ILE A 65 11.29 4.68 -1.07
CA ILE A 65 11.82 5.44 0.07
C ILE A 65 11.61 4.58 1.34
N ASP A 66 12.31 4.85 2.44
CA ASP A 66 12.03 4.13 3.69
C ASP A 66 10.75 4.67 4.35
N ALA A 67 9.84 3.76 4.73
CA ALA A 67 8.60 4.06 5.44
C ALA A 67 8.77 4.10 6.96
N GLY A 68 9.83 3.50 7.50
CA GLY A 68 10.10 3.39 8.93
C GLY A 68 9.97 4.74 9.66
N PRO A 69 10.66 5.80 9.20
CA PRO A 69 10.57 7.12 9.81
C PRO A 69 9.15 7.71 9.81
N VAL A 70 8.34 7.43 8.79
CA VAL A 70 6.95 7.91 8.71
C VAL A 70 6.07 7.22 9.76
N ARG A 71 6.24 5.91 9.92
CA ARG A 71 5.51 5.11 10.92
C ARG A 71 5.89 5.54 12.33
N GLU A 72 7.18 5.68 12.61
CA GLU A 72 7.66 6.16 13.92
C GLU A 72 7.14 7.59 14.21
N LEU A 73 7.06 8.46 13.19
CA LEU A 73 6.52 9.81 13.36
C LEU A 73 5.04 9.80 13.77
N ARG A 74 4.26 8.81 13.32
CA ARG A 74 2.88 8.62 13.80
C ARG A 74 2.84 8.26 15.27
N ASP A 75 3.74 7.38 15.73
CA ASP A 75 3.84 6.97 17.13
C ASP A 75 4.22 8.16 18.02
N VAL A 76 5.29 8.88 17.65
CA VAL A 76 5.80 10.06 18.38
C VAL A 76 4.78 11.18 18.46
N MET A 77 3.96 11.36 17.43
CA MET A 77 2.94 12.43 17.37
C MET A 77 1.56 12.00 17.86
N SER A 78 1.41 10.75 18.30
CA SER A 78 0.17 10.26 18.89
C SER A 78 -0.07 10.90 20.25
N ALA A 79 -1.34 11.16 20.57
CA ALA A 79 -1.75 11.68 21.87
C ALA A 79 -2.95 10.90 22.42
N PRO A 80 -2.96 10.58 23.73
CA PRO A 80 -4.07 9.83 24.34
C PRO A 80 -5.42 10.47 24.06
N GLY A 81 -6.36 9.69 23.49
CA GLY A 81 -7.71 10.13 23.18
C GLY A 81 -7.84 11.05 21.96
N ALA A 82 -6.73 11.53 21.39
CA ALA A 82 -6.72 12.29 20.14
C ALA A 82 -6.23 11.46 18.94
N GLY A 83 -5.61 10.30 19.17
CA GLY A 83 -4.99 9.49 18.13
C GLY A 83 -3.74 10.17 17.54
N THR A 84 -3.45 9.90 16.27
CA THR A 84 -2.34 10.51 15.51
C THR A 84 -2.82 11.22 14.24
N TRP A 85 -1.94 11.68 13.37
CA TRP A 85 -2.30 12.33 12.10
C TRP A 85 -2.67 11.33 11.00
N PHE A 86 -3.52 11.74 10.04
CA PHE A 86 -3.87 10.93 8.86
C PHE A 86 -3.19 11.41 7.59
N THR A 87 -2.91 12.71 7.49
CA THR A 87 -2.23 13.29 6.33
C THR A 87 -1.09 14.18 6.79
N MET A 88 0.07 14.02 6.17
CA MET A 88 1.22 14.89 6.33
C MET A 88 1.56 15.51 4.97
N TYR A 89 1.60 16.84 4.93
CA TYR A 89 2.04 17.63 3.80
C TYR A 89 3.47 18.08 4.06
N LEU A 90 4.37 17.77 3.13
CA LEU A 90 5.77 18.14 3.15
C LEU A 90 6.07 19.04 1.96
N THR A 91 6.79 20.13 2.20
CA THR A 91 7.38 20.96 1.15
C THR A 91 8.88 21.06 1.40
N ILE A 92 9.66 20.77 0.36
CA ILE A 92 11.12 20.83 0.40
C ILE A 92 11.57 21.73 -0.75
N GLU A 93 12.18 22.86 -0.42
CA GLU A 93 12.85 23.71 -1.40
C GLU A 93 14.36 23.59 -1.26
N ARG A 94 15.08 23.68 -2.38
CA ARG A 94 16.53 23.55 -2.39
C ARG A 94 17.18 24.58 -1.46
N GLY A 95 17.95 24.10 -0.48
CA GLY A 95 18.69 24.95 0.47
C GLY A 95 17.85 25.48 1.63
N THR A 96 16.62 24.99 1.82
CA THR A 96 15.74 25.35 2.94
C THR A 96 15.53 24.17 3.87
N ASP A 97 15.07 24.46 5.09
CA ASP A 97 14.57 23.42 5.99
C ASP A 97 13.24 22.83 5.46
N VAL A 98 12.96 21.59 5.82
CA VAL A 98 11.74 20.88 5.44
C VAL A 98 10.53 21.47 6.18
N ASP A 99 9.52 21.94 5.46
CA ASP A 99 8.24 22.38 6.03
C ASP A 99 7.27 21.20 6.09
N ALA A 100 6.62 20.99 7.25
CA ALA A 100 5.70 19.89 7.48
C ALA A 100 4.41 20.35 8.16
N ARG A 101 3.26 20.01 7.57
CA ARG A 101 1.92 20.24 8.13
C ARG A 101 1.19 18.91 8.28
N PHE A 102 0.35 18.82 9.32
CA PHE A 102 -0.35 17.58 9.67
C PHE A 102 -1.85 17.83 9.77
N ASP A 103 -2.64 16.98 9.13
CA ASP A 103 -4.08 16.89 9.32
C ASP A 103 -4.40 15.62 10.12
N ARG A 104 -5.13 15.80 11.23
CA ARG A 104 -5.53 14.73 12.15
C ARG A 104 -7.00 14.36 12.03
N ASP A 105 -7.80 15.18 11.38
CA ASP A 105 -9.27 15.10 11.48
C ASP A 105 -9.93 15.04 10.11
N GLY A 106 -9.28 15.58 9.08
CA GLY A 106 -9.71 15.48 7.70
C GLY A 106 -9.58 14.05 7.15
N ARG A 107 -10.52 13.70 6.26
CA ARG A 107 -10.43 12.48 5.46
C ARG A 107 -9.23 12.60 4.52
N PRO A 108 -8.33 11.60 4.45
CA PRO A 108 -7.21 11.62 3.51
C PRO A 108 -7.66 11.92 2.07
N PRO A 109 -6.95 12.76 1.31
CA PRO A 109 -7.29 13.10 -0.08
C PRO A 109 -6.88 11.96 -1.04
N ILE A 110 -7.53 10.82 -0.88
CA ILE A 110 -7.38 9.63 -1.72
C ILE A 110 -8.75 9.04 -2.07
N ASP A 111 -8.82 8.40 -3.23
CA ASP A 111 -10.02 7.75 -3.74
C ASP A 111 -9.90 6.22 -3.69
N VAL A 112 -9.40 5.71 -2.56
CA VAL A 112 -9.41 4.28 -2.25
C VAL A 112 -10.08 4.03 -0.90
N PRO A 113 -10.81 2.91 -0.73
CA PRO A 113 -11.33 2.52 0.57
C PRO A 113 -10.19 2.23 1.55
N ILE A 114 -10.30 2.76 2.77
CA ILE A 114 -9.32 2.55 3.86
C ILE A 114 -10.01 2.16 5.17
N GLY A 115 -11.25 1.66 5.10
CA GLY A 115 -12.12 1.49 6.27
C GLY A 115 -11.56 0.54 7.32
N SER A 116 -11.01 -0.61 6.94
CA SER A 116 -10.43 -1.53 7.92
C SER A 116 -9.05 -1.08 8.38
N ALA A 117 -8.29 -0.38 7.54
CA ALA A 117 -7.06 0.27 7.96
C ALA A 117 -7.33 1.31 9.06
N LEU A 118 -8.44 2.05 8.96
CA LEU A 118 -8.91 2.97 10.00
C LEU A 118 -9.34 2.24 11.28
N ALA A 119 -9.94 1.05 11.18
CA ALA A 119 -10.26 0.24 12.36
C ALA A 119 -9.00 -0.18 13.11
N VAL A 120 -7.99 -0.68 12.39
CA VAL A 120 -6.66 -0.99 12.94
C VAL A 120 -5.99 0.27 13.51
N ASP A 121 -6.14 1.42 12.83
CA ASP A 121 -5.61 2.69 13.32
C ASP A 121 -6.22 3.08 14.67
N LEU A 122 -7.53 2.89 14.86
CA LEU A 122 -8.21 3.20 16.13
C LEU A 122 -7.81 2.25 17.26
N GLU A 123 -7.48 1.00 16.95
CA GLU A 123 -6.92 0.08 17.95
C GLU A 123 -5.53 0.52 18.39
N ARG A 124 -4.67 0.96 17.45
CA ARG A 124 -3.30 1.41 17.73
C ARG A 124 -3.23 2.81 18.35
N TYR A 125 -4.05 3.74 17.87
CA TYR A 125 -4.09 5.15 18.28
C TYR A 125 -5.52 5.55 18.71
N PRO A 126 -5.96 5.14 19.91
CA PRO A 126 -7.33 5.34 20.35
C PRO A 126 -7.76 6.81 20.37
N ARG A 127 -8.97 7.06 19.87
CA ARG A 127 -9.64 8.37 19.86
C ARG A 127 -10.88 8.36 20.74
N SER A 128 -11.02 9.41 21.56
CA SER A 128 -12.24 9.64 22.34
C SER A 128 -13.38 10.17 21.48
N VAL A 129 -13.06 10.92 20.41
CA VAL A 129 -14.02 11.39 19.42
C VAL A 129 -13.56 10.92 18.05
N VAL A 130 -14.28 9.94 17.50
CA VAL A 130 -14.05 9.42 16.15
C VAL A 130 -14.75 10.35 15.14
N PRO A 131 -14.11 10.81 14.05
CA PRO A 131 -14.79 11.56 13.01
C PRO A 131 -15.92 10.75 12.33
N GLN A 132 -16.96 11.42 11.82
CA GLN A 132 -18.09 10.74 11.20
C GLN A 132 -17.68 9.96 9.94
N TRP A 133 -16.88 10.58 9.07
CA TRP A 133 -16.38 9.96 7.84
C TRP A 133 -15.63 8.65 8.11
N MET A 134 -14.89 8.60 9.23
CA MET A 134 -14.15 7.40 9.63
C MET A 134 -15.07 6.28 10.06
N ARG A 135 -16.11 6.59 10.86
CA ARG A 135 -17.13 5.59 11.22
C ARG A 135 -17.84 5.05 9.99
N ASP A 136 -18.15 5.92 9.05
CA ASP A 136 -18.85 5.53 7.82
C ASP A 136 -17.98 4.60 6.96
N ASP A 137 -16.70 4.93 6.81
CA ASP A 137 -15.74 4.12 6.06
C ASP A 137 -15.48 2.76 6.72
N ILE A 138 -15.32 2.72 8.04
CA ILE A 138 -15.18 1.47 8.81
C ILE A 138 -16.44 0.61 8.62
N ALA A 139 -17.63 1.19 8.82
CA ALA A 139 -18.88 0.45 8.70
C ALA A 139 -19.12 -0.05 7.26
N GLU A 140 -18.69 0.70 6.24
CA GLU A 140 -18.74 0.25 4.86
C GLU A 140 -17.79 -0.91 4.58
N ALA A 141 -16.55 -0.87 5.10
CA ALA A 141 -15.62 -1.98 4.98
C ALA A 141 -16.15 -3.25 5.67
N GLU A 142 -16.74 -3.12 6.86
CA GLU A 142 -17.40 -4.23 7.56
C GLU A 142 -18.59 -4.79 6.78
N ARG A 143 -19.41 -3.94 6.16
CA ARG A 143 -20.51 -4.37 5.29
C ARG A 143 -20.00 -5.15 4.09
N ARG A 144 -19.00 -4.63 3.37
CA ARG A 144 -18.40 -5.30 2.20
C ARG A 144 -17.85 -6.67 2.56
N ARG A 145 -17.11 -6.76 3.66
CA ARG A 145 -16.59 -8.04 4.18
C ARG A 145 -17.74 -9.01 4.50
N SER A 146 -18.77 -8.52 5.19
CA SER A 146 -19.94 -9.34 5.55
C SER A 146 -20.77 -9.77 4.33
N GLU A 147 -20.85 -8.95 3.29
CA GLU A 147 -21.50 -9.28 2.02
C GLU A 147 -20.71 -10.30 1.22
N GLY A 148 -19.38 -10.15 1.14
CA GLY A 148 -18.50 -11.15 0.55
C GLY A 148 -18.66 -12.52 1.23
N ALA A 149 -18.57 -12.54 2.56
CA ALA A 149 -18.77 -13.76 3.34
C ALA A 149 -20.17 -14.38 3.15
N ARG A 150 -21.23 -13.56 3.12
CA ARG A 150 -22.60 -14.03 2.85
C ARG A 150 -22.78 -14.53 1.42
N HIS A 151 -22.17 -13.88 0.44
CA HIS A 151 -22.23 -14.28 -0.96
C HIS A 151 -21.55 -15.65 -1.15
N ALA A 152 -20.36 -15.83 -0.58
CA ALA A 152 -19.69 -17.12 -0.54
C ALA A 152 -20.55 -18.21 0.12
N ALA A 153 -21.19 -17.90 1.26
CA ALA A 153 -22.08 -18.85 1.94
C ALA A 153 -23.37 -19.16 1.16
N ALA A 154 -24.01 -18.16 0.54
CA ALA A 154 -25.28 -18.29 -0.16
C ALA A 154 -25.17 -19.05 -1.49
N LEU A 155 -24.01 -18.96 -2.15
CA LEU A 155 -23.76 -19.73 -3.36
C LEU A 155 -23.66 -21.24 -3.06
N GLY A 156 -23.41 -21.65 -1.80
CA GLY A 156 -23.08 -23.05 -1.48
C GLY A 156 -21.84 -23.55 -2.23
N VAL A 157 -21.10 -22.61 -2.84
CA VAL A 157 -19.94 -22.84 -3.67
C VAL A 157 -18.73 -22.88 -2.73
N PRO A 158 -17.94 -23.95 -2.75
CA PRO A 158 -16.78 -24.05 -1.87
C PRO A 158 -15.78 -22.91 -2.16
N ALA A 159 -15.11 -22.37 -1.14
CA ALA A 159 -14.16 -21.25 -1.27
C ALA A 159 -13.17 -21.37 -2.47
N PRO A 160 -12.61 -22.55 -2.80
CA PRO A 160 -11.79 -22.74 -4.00
C PRO A 160 -12.48 -22.33 -5.32
N GLU A 161 -13.78 -22.53 -5.44
CA GLU A 161 -14.54 -22.16 -6.65
C GLU A 161 -14.83 -20.64 -6.70
N VAL A 162 -15.05 -19.98 -5.56
CA VAL A 162 -15.14 -18.50 -5.50
C VAL A 162 -13.83 -17.87 -6.00
N VAL A 163 -12.71 -18.41 -5.53
CA VAL A 163 -11.37 -17.99 -5.95
C VAL A 163 -11.19 -18.24 -7.45
N ALA A 164 -11.57 -19.42 -7.95
CA ALA A 164 -11.51 -19.72 -9.38
C ALA A 164 -12.30 -18.71 -10.22
N ALA A 165 -13.51 -18.32 -9.81
CA ALA A 165 -14.30 -17.31 -10.50
C ALA A 165 -13.62 -15.92 -10.50
N VAL A 166 -12.97 -15.54 -9.40
CA VAL A 166 -12.16 -14.31 -9.33
C VAL A 166 -10.99 -14.39 -10.30
N LEU A 167 -10.26 -15.51 -10.35
CA LEU A 167 -9.14 -15.72 -11.26
C LEU A 167 -9.57 -15.67 -12.73
N GLU A 168 -10.71 -16.26 -13.08
CA GLU A 168 -11.27 -16.19 -14.44
C GLU A 168 -11.60 -14.75 -14.83
N ARG A 169 -12.17 -13.96 -13.92
CA ARG A 169 -12.45 -12.53 -14.15
C ARG A 169 -11.16 -11.75 -14.39
N ILE A 170 -10.12 -11.99 -13.59
CA ILE A 170 -8.80 -11.37 -13.76
C ILE A 170 -8.21 -11.76 -15.12
N ALA A 171 -8.23 -13.05 -15.48
CA ALA A 171 -7.72 -13.53 -16.77
C ALA A 171 -8.47 -12.91 -17.96
N GLY A 172 -9.79 -12.74 -17.85
CA GLY A 172 -10.60 -12.03 -18.83
C GLY A 172 -10.22 -10.54 -18.96
N GLY A 173 -9.84 -9.89 -17.85
CA GLY A 173 -9.27 -8.54 -17.84
C GLY A 173 -7.88 -8.48 -18.46
N ALA A 174 -7.00 -9.42 -18.12
CA ALA A 174 -5.64 -9.52 -18.66
C ALA A 174 -5.65 -9.61 -20.19
N ARG A 175 -6.56 -10.41 -20.75
CA ARG A 175 -6.74 -10.50 -22.21
C ARG A 175 -7.06 -9.14 -22.84
N ARG A 176 -7.86 -8.30 -22.18
CA ARG A 176 -8.18 -6.93 -22.65
C ARG A 176 -7.01 -5.96 -22.50
N VAL A 177 -6.18 -6.13 -21.48
CA VAL A 177 -4.96 -5.31 -21.26
C VAL A 177 -3.91 -5.64 -22.32
N VAL A 178 -3.76 -6.92 -22.69
CA VAL A 178 -2.86 -7.33 -23.79
C VAL A 178 -3.32 -6.76 -25.14
N ASP A 179 -4.63 -6.66 -25.37
CA ASP A 179 -5.18 -6.07 -26.60
C ASP A 179 -5.02 -4.53 -26.66
N ALA A 180 -4.64 -3.87 -25.56
CA ALA A 180 -4.37 -2.44 -25.47
C ALA A 180 -2.87 -2.18 -25.27
N ASP A 181 -2.12 -2.14 -26.39
CA ASP A 181 -0.66 -2.00 -26.44
C ASP A 181 -0.10 -0.80 -25.65
N VAL A 182 0.88 -1.02 -24.76
CA VAL A 182 2.16 -0.27 -24.70
C VAL A 182 3.27 -1.16 -24.08
N ASP A 183 4.28 -1.42 -24.89
CA ASP A 183 5.64 -1.82 -24.51
C ASP A 183 6.50 -0.55 -24.22
N SER A 184 7.09 -0.47 -23.03
CA SER A 184 8.52 -0.14 -22.80
C SER A 184 8.78 0.30 -21.34
N MET A 185 9.86 -0.27 -20.78
CA MET A 185 10.49 -0.02 -19.46
C MET A 185 10.04 -0.83 -18.22
N VAL A 186 9.73 -2.14 -18.34
CA VAL A 186 9.60 -3.03 -17.15
C VAL A 186 10.39 -4.34 -17.26
N ASP A 187 11.47 -4.36 -18.05
CA ASP A 187 12.24 -5.59 -18.37
C ASP A 187 13.17 -6.09 -17.23
N GLU A 188 13.05 -5.52 -16.02
CA GLU A 188 13.86 -5.89 -14.85
C GLU A 188 13.04 -6.50 -13.69
N MET A 189 11.70 -6.55 -13.82
CA MET A 189 10.82 -7.08 -12.77
C MET A 189 10.41 -8.52 -13.07
N ARG A 190 10.34 -9.38 -12.05
CA ARG A 190 9.80 -10.73 -12.13
C ARG A 190 8.38 -10.76 -11.59
N TYR A 191 7.50 -11.53 -12.22
CA TYR A 191 6.10 -11.63 -11.83
C TYR A 191 5.72 -13.07 -11.56
N ILE A 192 5.19 -13.35 -10.38
CA ILE A 192 4.76 -14.71 -10.01
C ILE A 192 3.35 -14.73 -9.43
N ARG A 193 2.68 -15.86 -9.58
CA ARG A 193 1.46 -16.22 -8.86
C ARG A 193 1.74 -17.40 -7.95
N ILE A 194 1.35 -17.29 -6.70
CA ILE A 194 1.48 -18.32 -5.67
C ILE A 194 0.08 -18.74 -5.23
N GLU A 195 -0.21 -20.03 -5.31
CA GLU A 195 -1.44 -20.65 -4.82
C GLU A 195 -1.14 -21.47 -3.57
N ARG A 196 -1.99 -21.34 -2.56
CA ARG A 196 -1.94 -22.18 -1.37
C ARG A 196 -2.91 -23.36 -1.55
N ASN A 197 -2.35 -24.56 -1.65
CA ASN A 197 -3.09 -25.81 -1.78
C ASN A 197 -3.54 -26.31 -0.41
N GLY A 198 -4.82 -26.65 -0.29
CA GLY A 198 -5.42 -27.13 0.96
C GLY A 198 -5.95 -25.97 1.79
N ALA A 199 -7.23 -26.05 2.15
CA ALA A 199 -8.01 -24.95 2.74
C ALA A 199 -7.47 -24.49 4.10
N PRO A 200 -6.85 -23.31 4.22
CA PRO A 200 -6.89 -22.63 5.50
C PRO A 200 -8.25 -21.94 5.66
N VAL A 201 -8.71 -21.82 6.89
CA VAL A 201 -9.91 -21.02 7.24
C VAL A 201 -9.56 -19.52 7.33
N GLU A 202 -8.26 -19.19 7.34
CA GLU A 202 -7.72 -17.85 7.56
C GLU A 202 -6.52 -17.56 6.62
N GLY A 203 -6.46 -16.32 6.11
CA GLY A 203 -5.38 -15.83 5.24
C GLY A 203 -5.62 -16.02 3.74
N PRO A 204 -4.73 -15.48 2.90
CA PRO A 204 -4.87 -15.49 1.45
C PRO A 204 -4.62 -16.89 0.87
N VAL A 205 -5.36 -17.20 -0.19
CA VAL A 205 -5.26 -18.48 -0.93
C VAL A 205 -4.57 -18.32 -2.27
N VAL A 206 -4.52 -17.10 -2.81
CA VAL A 206 -3.68 -16.74 -3.97
C VAL A 206 -2.95 -15.44 -3.66
N ALA A 207 -1.69 -15.36 -4.06
CA ALA A 207 -0.92 -14.12 -4.11
C ALA A 207 -0.33 -13.92 -5.52
N PHE A 208 -0.41 -12.71 -6.04
CA PHE A 208 0.30 -12.25 -7.22
C PHE A 208 1.39 -11.31 -6.74
N CYS A 209 2.64 -11.50 -7.15
CA CYS A 209 3.77 -10.66 -6.73
C CYS A 209 4.49 -10.11 -7.96
N GLU A 210 4.74 -8.81 -7.98
CA GLU A 210 5.76 -8.15 -8.79
C GLU A 210 6.99 -7.96 -7.92
N ILE A 211 8.14 -8.40 -8.42
CA ILE A 211 9.37 -8.57 -7.65
C ILE A 211 10.48 -7.80 -8.36
N ASP A 212 11.25 -7.02 -7.59
CA ASP A 212 12.38 -6.26 -8.09
C ASP A 212 13.64 -7.10 -8.38
N GLU A 213 14.65 -6.45 -8.95
CA GLU A 213 15.93 -7.07 -9.31
C GLU A 213 16.69 -7.63 -8.10
N ASP A 214 16.46 -7.05 -6.91
CA ASP A 214 17.03 -7.50 -5.64
C ASP A 214 16.26 -8.69 -5.03
N GLY A 215 15.13 -9.06 -5.66
CA GLY A 215 14.30 -10.19 -5.27
C GLY A 215 13.21 -9.85 -4.25
N TYR A 216 12.97 -8.59 -3.94
CA TYR A 216 11.94 -8.16 -2.98
C TYR A 216 10.61 -7.87 -3.66
N GLU A 217 9.50 -8.05 -2.93
CA GLU A 217 8.18 -7.69 -3.44
C GLU A 217 8.11 -6.16 -3.63
N ASN A 218 7.90 -5.73 -4.87
CA ASN A 218 7.58 -4.35 -5.19
C ASN A 218 6.07 -4.09 -5.09
N ARG A 219 5.27 -5.03 -5.59
CA ARG A 219 3.80 -5.03 -5.49
C ARG A 219 3.25 -6.44 -5.28
N LYS A 220 2.09 -6.53 -4.65
CA LYS A 220 1.41 -7.76 -4.26
C LYS A 220 -0.11 -7.59 -4.32
N VAL A 221 -0.81 -8.60 -4.83
CA VAL A 221 -2.26 -8.71 -4.75
C VAL A 221 -2.58 -10.06 -4.13
N GLU A 222 -3.46 -10.10 -3.15
CA GLU A 222 -3.91 -11.31 -2.50
C GLU A 222 -5.41 -11.52 -2.71
N VAL A 223 -5.79 -12.79 -2.90
CA VAL A 223 -7.19 -13.23 -2.98
C VAL A 223 -7.48 -14.08 -1.75
N PHE A 224 -8.53 -13.73 -1.03
CA PHE A 224 -8.98 -14.42 0.17
C PHE A 224 -10.04 -15.49 -0.15
N PRO A 225 -10.27 -16.47 0.74
CA PRO A 225 -11.25 -17.54 0.53
C PRO A 225 -12.68 -17.08 0.20
N ASP A 226 -13.05 -15.87 0.62
CA ASP A 226 -14.35 -15.24 0.36
C ASP A 226 -14.39 -14.46 -0.97
N GLY A 227 -13.29 -14.46 -1.74
CA GLY A 227 -13.16 -13.76 -3.02
C GLY A 227 -12.81 -12.28 -2.90
N VAL A 228 -12.60 -11.76 -1.67
CA VAL A 228 -12.09 -10.41 -1.48
C VAL A 228 -10.66 -10.33 -1.99
N LEU A 229 -10.35 -9.24 -2.70
CA LEU A 229 -9.00 -8.90 -3.11
C LEU A 229 -8.48 -7.79 -2.20
N ASP A 230 -7.21 -7.86 -1.87
CA ASP A 230 -6.48 -6.80 -1.20
C ASP A 230 -5.06 -6.73 -1.75
N TYR A 231 -4.40 -5.58 -1.69
CA TYR A 231 -3.14 -5.38 -2.41
C TYR A 231 -2.17 -4.50 -1.62
N ALA A 232 -0.88 -4.72 -1.82
CA ALA A 232 0.19 -3.88 -1.29
C ALA A 232 1.20 -3.57 -2.38
N GLY A 233 1.84 -2.42 -2.40
CA GLY A 233 2.87 -2.08 -3.36
C GLY A 233 3.50 -0.72 -3.10
N GLY A 234 4.81 -0.64 -3.26
CA GLY A 234 5.61 0.54 -2.93
C GLY A 234 5.44 0.93 -1.45
N PHE A 235 4.51 1.86 -1.19
CA PHE A 235 4.13 2.28 0.16
C PHE A 235 2.66 2.04 0.49
N VAL A 236 1.87 1.61 -0.50
CA VAL A 236 0.50 1.18 -0.29
C VAL A 236 0.55 -0.17 0.37
N GLU A 237 0.02 -0.30 1.57
CA GLU A 237 -0.24 -1.60 2.17
C GLU A 237 -1.74 -1.69 2.32
N GLY A 238 -2.34 -2.71 1.72
CA GLY A 238 -3.74 -3.01 1.86
C GLY A 238 -4.12 -3.22 3.31
N GLU A 239 -5.40 -3.40 3.56
CA GLU A 239 -5.92 -3.55 4.92
C GLU A 239 -5.37 -4.81 5.64
N THR A 240 -4.98 -5.82 4.86
CA THR A 240 -4.55 -7.15 5.28
C THR A 240 -3.32 -7.65 4.51
N THR A 241 -3.15 -7.20 3.27
CA THR A 241 -2.01 -7.54 2.42
C THR A 241 -0.82 -6.66 2.75
N ARG A 242 0.36 -7.28 2.95
CA ARG A 242 1.63 -6.58 3.13
C ARG A 242 2.70 -7.18 2.21
N LEU A 243 3.71 -6.36 1.91
CA LEU A 243 4.94 -6.82 1.27
C LEU A 243 5.79 -7.60 2.27
N GLY A 244 6.46 -8.66 1.82
CA GLY A 244 7.40 -9.43 2.61
C GLY A 244 8.72 -8.69 2.83
N ASP A 245 9.32 -8.89 4.01
CA ASP A 245 10.63 -8.34 4.37
C ASP A 245 11.81 -9.20 3.87
N ASP A 246 11.53 -10.40 3.35
CA ASP A 246 12.52 -11.36 2.84
C ASP A 246 12.45 -11.44 1.30
N PRO A 247 13.58 -11.70 0.61
CA PRO A 247 13.58 -11.98 -0.82
C PRO A 247 12.65 -13.14 -1.17
N VAL A 248 11.85 -12.94 -2.21
CA VAL A 248 10.92 -13.93 -2.73
C VAL A 248 11.68 -15.01 -3.48
N GLY A 249 11.55 -16.24 -3.00
CA GLY A 249 12.16 -17.41 -3.63
C GLY A 249 11.76 -17.60 -5.10
N THR A 250 12.52 -18.44 -5.79
CA THR A 250 12.18 -18.86 -7.16
C THR A 250 10.90 -19.70 -7.18
N VAL A 251 10.24 -19.77 -8.33
CA VAL A 251 9.05 -20.62 -8.53
C VAL A 251 9.31 -22.09 -8.12
N ALA A 252 10.49 -22.61 -8.43
CA ALA A 252 10.88 -23.97 -8.07
C ALA A 252 11.04 -24.17 -6.57
N GLU A 253 11.61 -23.19 -5.85
CA GLU A 253 11.77 -23.25 -4.39
C GLU A 253 10.43 -23.14 -3.67
N ILE A 254 9.56 -22.23 -4.11
CA ILE A 254 8.22 -22.05 -3.53
C ILE A 254 7.39 -23.31 -3.74
N SER A 255 7.37 -23.86 -4.96
CA SER A 255 6.58 -25.06 -5.28
C SER A 255 7.08 -26.35 -4.61
N ARG A 256 8.30 -26.35 -4.04
CA ARG A 256 8.79 -27.46 -3.21
C ARG A 256 8.22 -27.43 -1.79
N ARG A 257 7.68 -26.30 -1.35
CA ARG A 257 7.06 -26.17 -0.02
C ARG A 257 5.72 -26.92 -0.02
N PRO A 258 5.47 -27.84 0.93
CA PRO A 258 4.19 -28.51 1.02
C PRO A 258 3.03 -27.51 1.11
N GLY A 259 1.99 -27.70 0.31
CA GLY A 259 0.82 -26.82 0.30
C GLY A 259 0.97 -25.55 -0.53
N PHE A 260 2.00 -25.41 -1.37
CA PHE A 260 2.15 -24.26 -2.27
C PHE A 260 2.44 -24.69 -3.71
N THR A 261 1.85 -23.97 -4.66
CA THR A 261 2.20 -24.03 -6.09
C THR A 261 2.53 -22.62 -6.55
N ALA A 262 3.66 -22.41 -7.24
CA ALA A 262 3.99 -21.12 -7.84
C ALA A 262 4.10 -21.23 -9.36
N HIS A 263 3.83 -20.13 -10.05
CA HIS A 263 3.93 -19.98 -11.50
C HIS A 263 4.52 -18.62 -11.83
N GLU A 264 5.37 -18.55 -12.86
CA GLU A 264 5.67 -17.27 -13.51
C GLU A 264 4.39 -16.79 -14.21
N ILE A 265 4.17 -15.48 -14.19
CA ILE A 265 3.08 -14.81 -14.91
C ILE A 265 3.64 -13.64 -15.72
N THR A 266 2.84 -13.09 -16.61
CA THR A 266 3.17 -11.89 -17.36
C THR A 266 2.89 -10.62 -16.54
N SER A 267 3.54 -9.52 -16.89
CA SER A 267 3.23 -8.19 -16.34
C SER A 267 1.78 -7.78 -16.62
N ALA A 268 1.20 -8.19 -17.75
CA ALA A 268 -0.20 -7.93 -18.10
C ALA A 268 -1.18 -8.67 -17.16
N GLU A 269 -0.89 -9.93 -16.81
CA GLU A 269 -1.66 -10.68 -15.82
C GLU A 269 -1.57 -10.03 -14.44
N PHE A 270 -0.39 -9.57 -14.03
CA PHE A 270 -0.23 -8.82 -12.78
C PHE A 270 -1.01 -7.51 -12.79
N ARG A 271 -0.90 -6.70 -13.85
CA ARG A 271 -1.64 -5.42 -13.97
C ARG A 271 -3.15 -5.61 -13.90
N ALA A 272 -3.68 -6.69 -14.50
CA ALA A 272 -5.11 -7.01 -14.39
C ALA A 272 -5.52 -7.35 -12.96
N ALA A 273 -4.70 -8.11 -12.22
CA ALA A 273 -4.95 -8.39 -10.81
C ALA A 273 -4.86 -7.11 -9.95
N TRP A 274 -3.85 -6.27 -10.21
CA TRP A 274 -3.65 -4.98 -9.54
C TRP A 274 -4.85 -4.05 -9.70
N ALA A 275 -5.29 -3.84 -10.94
CA ALA A 275 -6.46 -3.03 -11.24
C ALA A 275 -7.75 -3.62 -10.64
N ALA A 276 -7.92 -4.94 -10.66
CA ALA A 276 -9.07 -5.61 -10.06
C ALA A 276 -9.14 -5.46 -8.53
N ALA A 277 -7.99 -5.30 -7.88
CA ALA A 277 -7.90 -5.02 -6.45
C ALA A 277 -8.09 -3.53 -6.11
N GLY A 278 -8.18 -2.65 -7.12
CA GLY A 278 -8.28 -1.20 -6.93
C GLY A 278 -6.92 -0.49 -6.87
N GLY A 279 -5.83 -1.19 -7.20
CA GLY A 279 -4.53 -0.58 -7.37
C GLY A 279 -4.52 0.40 -8.54
N PHE A 280 -3.93 1.57 -8.35
CA PHE A 280 -3.72 2.60 -9.37
C PHE A 280 -2.31 2.45 -9.96
N GLU A 281 -2.12 2.95 -11.18
CA GLU A 281 -0.77 3.14 -11.75
C GLU A 281 -0.17 4.40 -11.14
N ASP A 282 1.10 4.32 -10.70
CA ASP A 282 1.87 5.49 -10.23
C ASP A 282 2.10 6.49 -11.39
#